data_AF-A0A1C5MSV3-F1
#
_entry.id   AF-A0A1C5MSV3-F1
#
_cell.length_a   1.000
_cell.length_b   1.000
_cell.length_c   1.000
_cell.angle_alpha   90.00
_cell.angle_beta   90.00
_cell.angle_gamma   90.00
#
_symmetry.space_group_name_H-M   'P 1'
#
loop_
_entity.id
_entity.type
_entity.pdbx_description
1 polymer ?
#
loop_
_entity_poly.entity_id
_entity_poly.type
_entity_poly.pdbx_seq_one_letter_code
_entity_poly.pdbx_strand_id
1 'polypeptide(L)'
;MDDGKLLVQVTQALPEALVCTVVRGGTLQSRKSIAAPGLAVPSPTLTEEDLQNLKIAKQCGVTGVMLPFVRGKADILALRHALEEAGAADIRIFAKIENMTGVRALPEFIHLVDEVVIARGDLGNAMPLWELPRCQKQLSAACRAAGVPFMVVTQMLDSMCTRAVPTRAEVSDIYNAVLDGAASVMLTGETAAGQYPMQAMEYLVRTAQTALA
;
A
#
# COMPACT_ATOMS: atom_id res chain seq x y z
N MET A 1 -0.07 -1.12 16.43
CA MET A 1 1.30 -1.61 16.15
C MET A 1 1.21 -2.96 15.46
N ASP A 2 2.17 -3.30 14.60
CA ASP A 2 2.18 -4.54 13.80
C ASP A 2 0.85 -4.74 13.05
N ASP A 3 0.54 -3.79 12.16
CA ASP A 3 -0.66 -3.78 11.31
C ASP A 3 -1.97 -3.92 12.11
N GLY A 4 -2.02 -3.17 13.21
CA GLY A 4 -3.18 -3.14 14.09
C GLY A 4 -3.36 -4.38 14.97
N LYS A 5 -2.50 -5.41 14.90
CA LYS A 5 -2.61 -6.61 15.78
C LYS A 5 -2.53 -6.23 17.25
N LEU A 6 -1.60 -5.33 17.57
CA LEU A 6 -1.38 -4.81 18.93
C LEU A 6 -1.97 -3.41 19.05
N LEU A 7 -2.67 -3.15 20.16
CA LEU A 7 -3.23 -1.83 20.49
C LEU A 7 -2.73 -1.38 21.86
N VAL A 8 -2.18 -0.17 21.89
CA VAL A 8 -1.74 0.50 23.12
C VAL A 8 -2.39 1.87 23.19
N GLN A 9 -2.64 2.33 24.41
CA GLN A 9 -3.16 3.67 24.70
C GLN A 9 -2.10 4.46 25.45
N VAL A 10 -1.73 5.63 24.95
CA VAL A 10 -0.82 6.55 25.66
C VAL A 10 -1.49 7.02 26.94
N THR A 11 -0.82 6.84 28.07
CA THR A 11 -1.28 7.29 29.39
C THR A 11 -0.45 8.44 29.94
N GLN A 12 0.81 8.58 29.50
CA GLN A 12 1.67 9.70 29.87
C GLN A 12 2.69 9.98 28.75
N ALA A 13 2.92 11.26 28.46
CA ALA A 13 4.01 11.70 27.59
C ALA A 13 5.20 12.18 28.43
N LEU A 14 6.40 11.70 28.09
CA LEU A 14 7.68 12.09 28.66
C LEU A 14 8.53 12.77 27.56
N PRO A 15 9.63 13.47 27.90
CA PRO A 15 10.44 14.18 26.91
C PRO A 15 10.94 13.31 25.74
N GLU A 16 11.30 12.05 26.02
CA GLU A 16 11.86 11.13 25.00
C GLU A 16 11.09 9.80 24.91
N ALA A 17 9.92 9.70 25.55
CA ALA A 17 9.17 8.46 25.61
C ALA A 17 7.68 8.68 25.78
N LEU A 18 6.89 7.67 25.37
CA LEU A 18 5.48 7.57 25.68
C LEU A 18 5.28 6.37 26.59
N VAL A 19 4.63 6.60 27.74
CA VAL A 19 4.14 5.52 28.59
C VAL A 19 2.77 5.12 28.07
N CYS A 20 2.60 3.83 27.80
CA CYS A 20 1.39 3.30 27.21
C CYS A 20 0.85 2.11 28.01
N THR A 21 -0.47 2.00 28.09
CA THR A 21 -1.17 0.81 28.57
C THR A 21 -1.56 -0.08 27.39
N VAL A 22 -1.27 -1.38 27.48
CA VAL A 22 -1.67 -2.36 26.46
C VAL A 22 -3.18 -2.61 26.57
N VAL A 23 -3.91 -2.30 25.50
CA VAL A 23 -5.36 -2.55 25.38
C VAL A 23 -5.62 -3.89 24.70
N ARG A 24 -4.84 -4.21 23.67
CA ARG A 24 -4.83 -5.52 23.00
C ARG A 24 -3.39 -5.99 22.86
N GLY A 25 -3.06 -7.06 23.60
CA GLY A 25 -1.74 -7.67 23.61
C GLY A 25 -1.53 -8.71 22.51
N GLY A 26 -0.34 -9.31 22.52
CA GLY A 26 0.13 -10.27 21.53
C GLY A 26 1.65 -10.27 21.44
N THR A 27 2.20 -11.02 20.49
CA THR A 27 3.65 -11.05 20.23
C THR A 27 4.07 -9.88 19.34
N LEU A 28 4.95 -9.01 19.85
CA LEU A 28 5.61 -7.99 19.05
C LEU A 28 6.94 -8.53 18.55
N GLN A 29 7.08 -8.66 17.23
CA GLN A 29 8.37 -8.98 16.60
C GLN A 29 9.18 -7.70 16.37
N SER A 30 10.45 -7.83 15.97
CA SER A 30 11.30 -6.69 15.65
C SER A 30 10.85 -5.96 14.38
N ARG A 31 11.16 -4.65 14.32
CA ARG A 31 10.94 -3.79 13.13
C ARG A 31 9.48 -3.73 12.64
N LYS A 32 8.53 -3.72 13.57
CA LYS A 32 7.10 -3.62 13.25
C LYS A 32 6.62 -2.18 13.17
N SER A 33 5.63 -1.97 12.32
CA SER A 33 4.99 -0.68 12.05
C SER A 33 4.28 -0.13 13.29
N ILE A 34 4.31 1.19 13.43
CA ILE A 34 3.52 1.95 14.41
C ILE A 34 2.66 2.93 13.62
N ALA A 35 1.35 2.87 13.83
CA ALA A 35 0.41 3.85 13.35
C ALA A 35 -0.19 4.58 14.55
N ALA A 36 -0.32 5.90 14.45
CA ALA A 36 -0.95 6.75 15.45
C ALA A 36 -2.15 7.45 14.80
N PRO A 37 -3.36 6.85 14.86
CA PRO A 37 -4.55 7.43 14.24
C PRO A 37 -4.81 8.84 14.74
N GLY A 38 -5.01 9.78 13.80
CA GLY A 38 -5.27 11.19 14.11
C GLY A 38 -4.03 12.05 14.36
N LEU A 39 -2.82 11.47 14.42
CA LEU A 39 -1.58 12.22 14.53
C LEU A 39 -0.89 12.35 13.17
N ALA A 40 -0.57 13.58 12.77
CA ALA A 40 0.31 13.82 11.64
C ALA A 40 1.76 13.71 12.11
N VAL A 41 2.48 12.68 11.66
CA VAL A 41 3.93 12.57 11.85
C VAL A 41 4.61 13.23 10.65
N PRO A 42 5.33 14.35 10.84
CA PRO A 42 6.03 14.99 9.73
C PRO A 42 7.17 14.08 9.26
N SER A 43 7.06 13.59 8.03
CA SER A 43 8.13 12.89 7.32
C SER A 43 8.44 13.61 6.01
N PRO A 44 9.70 13.63 5.57
CA PRO A 44 10.01 14.05 4.20
C PRO A 44 9.34 13.10 3.21
N THR A 45 9.04 13.57 2.01
CA THR A 45 8.51 12.73 0.92
C THR A 45 9.50 11.66 0.52
N LEU A 46 10.78 12.03 0.45
CA LEU A 46 11.90 11.17 0.10
C LEU A 46 12.98 11.36 1.15
N THR A 47 13.52 10.25 1.65
CA THR A 47 14.70 10.24 2.50
C THR A 47 15.97 10.33 1.65
N GLU A 48 17.12 10.57 2.30
CA GLU A 48 18.41 10.53 1.62
C GLU A 48 18.70 9.13 1.02
N GLU A 49 18.26 8.06 1.70
CA GLU A 49 18.37 6.70 1.19
C GLU A 49 17.50 6.48 -0.06
N ASP A 50 16.29 7.03 -0.08
CA ASP A 50 15.43 6.98 -1.27
C ASP A 50 16.10 7.67 -2.46
N LEU A 51 16.68 8.85 -2.26
CA LEU A 51 17.40 9.58 -3.31
C LEU A 51 18.61 8.79 -3.84
N GLN A 52 19.33 8.08 -2.97
CA GLN A 52 20.43 7.20 -3.37
C GLN A 52 19.95 6.00 -4.19
N ASN A 53 18.82 5.40 -3.82
CA ASN A 53 18.20 4.31 -4.57
C ASN A 53 17.74 4.77 -5.96
N LEU A 54 17.14 5.98 -6.06
CA LEU A 54 16.70 6.53 -7.34
C LEU A 54 17.86 6.77 -8.32
N LYS A 55 19.04 7.18 -7.83
CA LYS A 55 20.24 7.39 -8.66
C LYS A 55 20.71 6.15 -9.42
N ILE A 56 20.48 4.95 -8.86
CA ILE A 56 20.88 3.68 -9.47
C ILE A 56 19.71 2.90 -10.09
N ALA A 57 18.46 3.34 -9.87
CA ALA A 57 17.25 2.61 -10.25
C ALA A 57 17.25 2.18 -11.73
N LYS A 58 17.62 3.10 -12.64
CA LYS A 58 17.67 2.82 -14.07
C LYS A 58 18.73 1.78 -14.44
N GLN A 59 19.89 1.80 -13.77
CA GLN A 59 20.97 0.84 -13.97
C GLN A 59 20.55 -0.57 -13.52
N CYS A 60 19.70 -0.64 -12.49
CA CYS A 60 19.10 -1.88 -12.00
C CYS A 60 17.91 -2.38 -12.83
N GLY A 61 17.51 -1.67 -13.90
CA GLY A 61 16.37 -2.05 -14.73
C GLY A 61 15.00 -1.77 -14.10
N VAL A 62 14.93 -0.88 -13.12
CA VAL A 62 13.66 -0.48 -12.50
C VAL A 62 12.79 0.26 -13.52
N THR A 63 11.55 -0.18 -13.70
CA THR A 63 10.58 0.42 -14.64
C THR A 63 9.49 1.26 -13.97
N GLY A 64 9.40 1.19 -12.64
CA GLY A 64 8.41 1.91 -11.86
C GLY A 64 8.83 2.03 -10.41
N VAL A 65 8.48 3.16 -9.78
CA VAL A 65 8.70 3.44 -8.36
C VAL A 65 7.37 3.62 -7.68
N MET A 66 7.14 2.86 -6.61
CA MET A 66 5.97 3.01 -5.76
C MET A 66 6.27 4.00 -4.63
N LEU A 67 5.69 5.21 -4.70
CA LEU A 67 5.84 6.23 -3.67
C LEU A 67 4.88 5.94 -2.51
N PRO A 68 5.39 5.60 -1.30
CA PRO A 68 4.54 5.37 -0.13
C PRO A 68 3.95 6.68 0.42
N PHE A 69 2.84 6.54 1.14
CA PHE A 69 2.16 7.57 1.92
C PHE A 69 1.97 8.90 1.18
N VAL A 70 1.54 8.87 -0.09
CA VAL A 70 1.29 10.08 -0.87
C VAL A 70 0.23 10.94 -0.18
N ARG A 71 0.58 12.21 0.10
CA ARG A 71 -0.29 13.18 0.79
C ARG A 71 -0.90 14.20 -0.16
N GLY A 72 -0.36 14.34 -1.36
CA GLY A 72 -0.87 15.28 -2.36
C GLY A 72 0.09 15.52 -3.51
N LYS A 73 -0.24 16.51 -4.35
CA LYS A 73 0.52 16.85 -5.57
C LYS A 73 2.00 17.12 -5.33
N ALA A 74 2.36 17.78 -4.23
CA ALA A 74 3.75 18.12 -3.92
C ALA A 74 4.63 16.86 -3.80
N ASP A 75 4.10 15.77 -3.25
CA ASP A 75 4.85 14.52 -3.10
C ASP A 75 5.17 13.89 -4.47
N ILE A 76 4.20 13.90 -5.39
CA ILE A 76 4.39 13.38 -6.75
C ILE A 76 5.42 14.20 -7.52
N LEU A 77 5.36 15.54 -7.41
CA LEU A 77 6.32 16.42 -8.07
C LEU A 77 7.73 16.26 -7.49
N ALA A 78 7.86 16.04 -6.18
CA ALA A 78 9.16 15.78 -5.56
C ALA A 78 9.81 14.50 -6.10
N LEU A 79 9.04 13.41 -6.23
CA LEU A 79 9.55 12.18 -6.86
C LEU A 79 9.86 12.37 -8.34
N ARG A 80 9.01 13.08 -9.08
CA ARG A 80 9.27 13.37 -10.50
C ARG A 80 10.58 14.10 -10.69
N HIS A 81 10.82 15.16 -9.91
CA HIS A 81 12.08 15.91 -9.94
C HIS A 81 13.28 15.04 -9.58
N ALA A 82 13.19 14.22 -8.52
CA ALA A 82 14.28 13.33 -8.13
C ALA A 82 14.61 12.28 -9.22
N LEU A 83 13.60 11.76 -9.92
CA LEU A 83 13.80 10.87 -11.06
C LEU A 83 14.45 11.58 -12.25
N GLU A 84 14.07 12.83 -12.53
CA GLU A 84 14.69 13.66 -13.57
C GLU A 84 16.17 13.93 -13.27
N GLU A 85 16.49 14.33 -12.03
CA GLU A 85 17.88 14.53 -11.59
C GLU A 85 18.73 13.24 -11.67
N ALA A 86 18.09 12.08 -11.47
CA ALA A 86 18.72 10.77 -11.62
C ALA A 86 18.85 10.29 -13.09
N GLY A 87 18.40 11.07 -14.08
CA GLY A 87 18.39 10.66 -15.49
C GLY A 87 17.40 9.53 -15.80
N ALA A 88 16.36 9.41 -14.98
CA ALA A 88 15.39 8.32 -14.94
C ALA A 88 13.94 8.82 -15.08
N ALA A 89 13.72 9.90 -15.81
CA ALA A 89 12.41 10.51 -16.02
C ALA A 89 11.36 9.58 -16.68
N ASP A 90 11.83 8.53 -17.36
CA ASP A 90 11.02 7.48 -18.00
C ASP A 90 10.51 6.39 -17.03
N ILE A 91 11.00 6.37 -15.79
CA ILE A 91 10.47 5.46 -14.76
C ILE A 91 9.06 5.90 -14.36
N ARG A 92 8.13 4.94 -14.35
CA ARG A 92 6.74 5.18 -13.97
C ARG A 92 6.59 5.50 -12.47
N ILE A 93 5.67 6.38 -12.12
CA ILE A 93 5.33 6.72 -10.74
C ILE A 93 4.02 6.04 -10.34
N PHE A 94 4.09 5.18 -9.32
CA PHE A 94 2.94 4.51 -8.74
C PHE A 94 2.65 5.14 -7.38
N ALA A 95 1.51 5.80 -7.23
CA ALA A 95 1.17 6.51 -5.98
C ALA A 95 0.43 5.60 -5.01
N LYS A 96 1.05 5.28 -3.87
CA LYS A 96 0.42 4.45 -2.84
C LYS A 96 -0.50 5.29 -1.95
N ILE A 97 -1.78 4.95 -1.98
CA ILE A 97 -2.83 5.50 -1.13
C ILE A 97 -2.92 4.64 0.13
N GLU A 98 -2.30 5.14 1.21
CA GLU A 98 -2.11 4.42 2.47
C GLU A 98 -2.82 5.09 3.66
N ASN A 99 -3.39 6.28 3.46
CA ASN A 99 -4.10 7.00 4.52
C ASN A 99 -5.17 7.93 3.95
N MET A 100 -5.98 8.50 4.84
CA MET A 100 -7.07 9.41 4.45
C MET A 100 -6.62 10.75 3.86
N THR A 101 -5.37 11.17 4.11
CA THR A 101 -4.83 12.37 3.47
C THR A 101 -4.63 12.12 1.97
N GLY A 102 -4.02 10.99 1.60
CA GLY A 102 -3.90 10.57 0.20
C GLY A 102 -5.26 10.36 -0.48
N VAL A 103 -6.23 9.74 0.22
CA VAL A 103 -7.61 9.58 -0.29
C VAL A 103 -8.24 10.92 -0.65
N ARG A 104 -8.15 11.92 0.24
CA ARG A 104 -8.73 13.25 0.02
C ARG A 104 -8.01 14.04 -1.07
N ALA A 105 -6.70 13.91 -1.17
CA ALA A 105 -5.89 14.65 -2.11
C ALA A 105 -5.82 14.00 -3.50
N LEU A 106 -6.34 12.78 -3.70
CA LEU A 106 -6.29 12.06 -4.97
C LEU A 106 -6.69 12.92 -6.18
N PRO A 107 -7.79 13.71 -6.16
CA PRO A 107 -8.17 14.54 -7.30
C PRO A 107 -7.09 15.55 -7.73
N GLU A 108 -6.20 15.95 -6.82
CA GLU A 108 -5.14 16.93 -7.09
C GLU A 108 -3.97 16.35 -7.90
N PHE A 109 -3.76 15.03 -7.84
CA PHE A 109 -2.56 14.39 -8.39
C PHE A 109 -2.84 13.15 -9.23
N ILE A 110 -4.08 12.68 -9.35
CA ILE A 110 -4.41 11.45 -10.09
C ILE A 110 -3.89 11.46 -11.53
N HIS A 111 -3.85 12.61 -12.20
CA HIS A 111 -3.33 12.76 -13.56
C HIS A 111 -1.81 12.95 -13.65
N LEU A 112 -1.10 12.96 -12.52
CA LEU A 112 0.36 13.14 -12.46
C LEU A 112 1.11 11.82 -12.27
N VAL A 113 0.36 10.73 -12.10
CA VAL A 113 0.88 9.39 -11.78
C VAL A 113 0.53 8.43 -12.89
N ASP A 114 1.36 7.41 -13.04
CA ASP A 114 1.17 6.36 -14.05
C ASP A 114 0.18 5.30 -13.57
N GLU A 115 0.11 5.06 -12.26
CA GLU A 115 -0.83 4.12 -11.64
C GLU A 115 -1.12 4.52 -10.18
N VAL A 116 -2.35 4.33 -9.74
CA VAL A 116 -2.75 4.49 -8.32
C VAL A 116 -2.68 3.15 -7.63
N VAL A 117 -2.01 3.06 -6.48
CA VAL A 117 -1.90 1.82 -5.71
C VAL A 117 -2.75 1.93 -4.46
N ILE A 118 -3.84 1.16 -4.39
CA ILE A 118 -4.72 1.08 -3.21
C ILE A 118 -4.10 0.08 -2.22
N ALA A 119 -3.36 0.61 -1.24
CA ALA A 119 -2.58 -0.17 -0.27
C ALA A 119 -3.38 -0.42 1.01
N ARG A 120 -4.14 -1.52 0.99
CA ARG A 120 -5.22 -1.83 1.94
C ARG A 120 -4.77 -2.09 3.37
N GLY A 121 -3.56 -2.61 3.58
CA GLY A 121 -3.00 -2.86 4.91
C GLY A 121 -2.88 -1.56 5.71
N ASP A 122 -2.12 -0.60 5.20
CA ASP A 122 -1.98 0.72 5.83
C ASP A 122 -3.27 1.55 5.77
N LEU A 123 -3.97 1.52 4.64
CA LEU A 123 -5.23 2.24 4.49
C LEU A 123 -6.29 1.75 5.49
N GLY A 124 -6.36 0.44 5.75
CA GLY A 124 -7.22 -0.18 6.75
C GLY A 124 -6.84 0.19 8.19
N ASN A 125 -5.58 0.54 8.46
CA ASN A 125 -5.17 1.09 9.76
C ASN A 125 -5.61 2.56 9.94
N ALA A 126 -5.92 3.28 8.86
CA ALA A 126 -6.30 4.69 8.88
C ALA A 126 -7.81 4.93 9.03
N MET A 127 -8.64 3.88 9.09
CA MET A 127 -10.10 3.97 9.20
C MET A 127 -10.69 2.75 9.90
N PRO A 128 -11.97 2.79 10.33
CA PRO A 128 -12.66 1.57 10.75
C PRO A 128 -12.67 0.53 9.62
N LEU A 129 -12.37 -0.73 9.93
CA LEU A 129 -12.13 -1.75 8.89
C LEU A 129 -13.35 -2.00 7.98
N TRP A 130 -14.57 -1.81 8.48
CA TRP A 130 -15.80 -1.92 7.67
C TRP A 130 -15.94 -0.78 6.63
N GLU A 131 -15.17 0.30 6.75
CA GLU A 131 -15.16 1.40 5.79
C GLU A 131 -14.18 1.17 4.63
N LEU A 132 -13.21 0.27 4.79
CA LEU A 132 -12.18 0.00 3.78
C LEU A 132 -12.79 -0.46 2.45
N PRO A 133 -13.77 -1.38 2.39
CA PRO A 133 -14.39 -1.76 1.12
C PRO A 133 -15.07 -0.58 0.41
N ARG A 134 -15.72 0.31 1.17
CA ARG A 134 -16.33 1.53 0.60
C ARG A 134 -15.27 2.45 0.02
N CYS A 135 -14.19 2.69 0.77
CA CYS A 135 -13.10 3.55 0.33
C CYS A 135 -12.42 3.01 -0.93
N GLN A 136 -12.12 1.71 -0.98
CA GLN A 136 -11.56 1.06 -2.17
C GLN A 136 -12.46 1.30 -3.39
N LYS A 137 -13.77 1.04 -3.29
CA LYS A 137 -14.70 1.24 -4.41
C LYS A 137 -14.75 2.69 -4.89
N GLN A 138 -14.66 3.65 -3.96
CA GLN A 138 -14.59 5.08 -4.31
C GLN A 138 -13.29 5.43 -5.06
N LEU A 139 -12.14 4.92 -4.58
CA LEU A 139 -10.85 5.10 -5.24
C LEU A 139 -10.84 4.47 -6.63
N SER A 140 -11.31 3.22 -6.76
CA SER A 140 -11.45 2.52 -8.04
C SER A 140 -12.35 3.28 -9.01
N ALA A 141 -13.50 3.78 -8.55
CA ALA A 141 -14.39 4.60 -9.38
C ALA A 141 -13.72 5.90 -9.84
N ALA A 142 -12.98 6.59 -8.96
CA ALA A 142 -12.25 7.81 -9.30
C ALA A 142 -11.15 7.55 -10.35
N CYS A 143 -10.39 6.47 -10.20
CA CYS A 143 -9.35 6.05 -11.16
C CYS A 143 -9.94 5.76 -12.54
N ARG A 144 -11.03 4.96 -12.58
CA ARG A 144 -11.73 4.68 -13.85
C ARG A 144 -12.30 5.94 -14.51
N ALA A 145 -12.90 6.83 -13.73
CA ALA A 145 -13.44 8.09 -14.25
C ALA A 145 -12.33 9.00 -14.83
N ALA A 146 -11.14 8.96 -14.24
CA ALA A 146 -9.97 9.70 -14.69
C ALA A 146 -9.20 9.02 -15.85
N GLY A 147 -9.53 7.77 -16.19
CA GLY A 147 -8.77 6.98 -17.16
C GLY A 147 -7.38 6.58 -16.68
N VAL A 148 -7.14 6.58 -15.37
CA VAL A 148 -5.85 6.24 -14.75
C VAL A 148 -5.94 4.82 -14.19
N PRO A 149 -5.00 3.91 -14.52
CA PRO A 149 -5.04 2.54 -14.01
C PRO A 149 -4.83 2.53 -12.49
N PHE A 150 -5.32 1.47 -11.84
CA PHE A 150 -5.10 1.27 -10.42
C PHE A 150 -4.79 -0.19 -10.09
N MET A 151 -3.98 -0.36 -9.05
CA MET A 151 -3.58 -1.63 -8.47
C MET A 151 -4.24 -1.81 -7.11
N VAL A 152 -4.69 -3.02 -6.80
CA VAL A 152 -5.13 -3.40 -5.45
C VAL A 152 -4.08 -4.31 -4.82
N VAL A 153 -3.58 -3.93 -3.64
CA VAL A 153 -2.45 -4.62 -3.00
C VAL A 153 -2.68 -4.90 -1.53
N THR A 154 -1.79 -5.72 -0.95
CA THR A 154 -1.71 -6.17 0.44
C THR A 154 -2.89 -7.06 0.86
N GLN A 155 -2.56 -8.12 1.60
CA GLN A 155 -3.51 -9.10 2.12
C GLN A 155 -4.44 -9.69 1.05
N MET A 156 -3.90 -9.95 -0.16
CA MET A 156 -4.68 -10.61 -1.22
C MET A 156 -4.83 -12.12 -0.91
N LEU A 157 -3.75 -12.75 -0.40
CA LEU A 157 -3.71 -14.17 0.00
C LEU A 157 -2.88 -14.34 1.29
N ASP A 158 -2.96 -13.42 2.25
CA ASP A 158 -2.10 -13.38 3.45
C ASP A 158 -2.05 -14.73 4.19
N SER A 159 -3.17 -15.45 4.27
CA SER A 159 -3.25 -16.76 4.92
C SER A 159 -2.30 -17.78 4.28
N MET A 160 -1.97 -17.61 2.99
CA MET A 160 -1.05 -18.46 2.25
C MET A 160 0.42 -18.26 2.61
N CYS A 161 0.76 -17.26 3.44
CA CYS A 161 2.09 -17.19 4.05
C CYS A 161 2.40 -18.46 4.86
N THR A 162 1.38 -19.08 5.47
CA THR A 162 1.52 -20.26 6.34
C THR A 162 0.62 -21.44 5.96
N ARG A 163 -0.29 -21.28 4.99
CA ARG A 163 -1.25 -22.30 4.57
C ARG A 163 -1.13 -22.58 3.06
N ALA A 164 -1.27 -23.84 2.66
CA ALA A 164 -1.18 -24.21 1.24
C ALA A 164 -2.39 -23.79 0.39
N VAL A 165 -3.51 -23.40 1.03
CA VAL A 165 -4.79 -23.09 0.38
C VAL A 165 -5.36 -21.82 1.01
N PRO A 166 -5.84 -20.85 0.21
CA PRO A 166 -6.40 -19.62 0.73
C PRO A 166 -7.81 -19.83 1.30
N THR A 167 -8.31 -18.80 1.95
CA THR A 167 -9.71 -18.71 2.35
C THR A 167 -10.61 -18.37 1.16
N ARG A 168 -11.91 -18.66 1.29
CA ARG A 168 -12.91 -18.27 0.29
C ARG A 168 -13.04 -16.75 0.20
N ALA A 169 -12.83 -16.05 1.33
CA ALA A 169 -12.88 -14.60 1.39
C ALA A 169 -11.76 -13.97 0.56
N GLU A 170 -10.52 -14.45 0.68
CA GLU A 170 -9.37 -13.98 -0.11
C GLU A 170 -9.58 -14.18 -1.62
N VAL A 171 -10.08 -15.35 -2.03
CA VAL A 171 -10.39 -15.61 -3.45
C VAL A 171 -11.49 -14.67 -3.94
N SER A 172 -12.57 -14.51 -3.16
CA SER A 172 -13.66 -13.59 -3.49
C SER A 172 -13.17 -12.13 -3.57
N ASP A 173 -12.25 -11.73 -2.70
CA ASP A 173 -11.69 -10.39 -2.66
C ASP A 173 -10.87 -10.06 -3.92
N ILE A 174 -9.96 -10.96 -4.34
CA ILE A 174 -9.24 -10.84 -5.62
C ILE A 174 -10.22 -10.75 -6.78
N TYR A 175 -11.21 -11.64 -6.82
CA TYR A 175 -12.20 -11.69 -7.89
C TYR A 175 -12.95 -10.35 -8.01
N ASN A 176 -13.41 -9.79 -6.88
CA ASN A 176 -14.10 -8.50 -6.87
C ASN A 176 -13.19 -7.32 -7.20
N ALA A 177 -11.92 -7.33 -6.78
CA ALA A 177 -10.96 -6.29 -7.16
C ALA A 177 -10.79 -6.21 -8.68
N VAL A 178 -10.73 -7.36 -9.35
CA VAL A 178 -10.67 -7.44 -10.82
C VAL A 178 -11.97 -6.95 -11.45
N LEU A 179 -13.14 -7.37 -10.94
CA LEU A 179 -14.44 -6.87 -11.43
C LEU A 179 -14.63 -5.35 -11.23
N ASP A 180 -14.06 -4.79 -10.17
CA ASP A 180 -14.04 -3.35 -9.93
C ASP A 180 -13.15 -2.59 -10.95
N GLY A 181 -12.40 -3.31 -11.78
CA GLY A 181 -11.59 -2.80 -12.88
C GLY A 181 -10.13 -2.57 -12.53
N ALA A 182 -9.60 -3.26 -11.52
CA ALA A 182 -8.18 -3.17 -11.19
C ALA A 182 -7.32 -3.58 -12.40
N ALA A 183 -6.37 -2.74 -12.77
CA ALA A 183 -5.41 -3.02 -13.83
C ALA A 183 -4.41 -4.10 -13.40
N SER A 184 -4.15 -4.19 -12.11
CA SER A 184 -3.25 -5.18 -11.52
C SER A 184 -3.60 -5.50 -10.07
N VAL A 185 -3.15 -6.66 -9.61
CA VAL A 185 -3.22 -7.12 -8.21
C VAL A 185 -1.84 -7.64 -7.79
N MET A 186 -1.47 -7.51 -6.52
CA MET A 186 -0.10 -7.80 -6.06
C MET A 186 -0.08 -8.68 -4.79
N LEU A 187 0.80 -9.68 -4.80
CA LEU A 187 1.22 -10.43 -3.62
C LEU A 187 2.43 -9.75 -2.98
N THR A 188 2.51 -9.75 -1.65
CA THR A 188 3.57 -9.11 -0.88
C THR A 188 4.35 -10.16 -0.07
N GLY A 189 3.93 -10.40 1.17
CA GLY A 189 4.56 -11.37 2.08
C GLY A 189 4.43 -12.79 1.56
N GLU A 190 3.35 -13.09 0.84
CA GLU A 190 3.03 -14.41 0.32
C GLU A 190 4.14 -14.96 -0.59
N THR A 191 4.72 -14.10 -1.43
CA THR A 191 5.81 -14.48 -2.35
C THR A 191 7.19 -14.14 -1.82
N ALA A 192 7.32 -13.10 -0.98
CA ALA A 192 8.61 -12.67 -0.46
C ALA A 192 9.15 -13.57 0.65
N ALA A 193 8.28 -14.06 1.54
CA ALA A 193 8.68 -14.82 2.74
C ALA A 193 7.69 -15.94 3.10
N GLY A 194 6.67 -16.19 2.29
CA GLY A 194 5.66 -17.21 2.54
C GLY A 194 6.17 -18.64 2.28
N GLN A 195 5.51 -19.62 2.90
CA GLN A 195 5.83 -21.04 2.74
C GLN A 195 5.33 -21.63 1.40
N TYR A 196 4.37 -20.97 0.74
CA TYR A 196 3.71 -21.46 -0.48
C TYR A 196 3.68 -20.41 -1.61
N PRO A 197 4.83 -19.81 -1.99
CA PRO A 197 4.86 -18.66 -2.90
C PRO A 197 4.36 -18.99 -4.31
N MET A 198 4.68 -20.19 -4.83
CA MET A 198 4.25 -20.63 -6.15
C MET A 198 2.73 -20.88 -6.19
N GLN A 199 2.19 -21.53 -5.15
CA GLN A 199 0.76 -21.79 -5.04
C GLN A 199 -0.03 -20.49 -4.87
N ALA A 200 0.48 -19.55 -4.06
CA ALA A 200 -0.15 -18.24 -3.91
C ALA A 200 -0.25 -17.51 -5.27
N MET A 201 0.83 -17.51 -6.06
CA MET A 201 0.81 -16.94 -7.40
C MET A 201 -0.18 -17.67 -8.33
N GLU A 202 -0.25 -19.00 -8.28
CA GLU A 202 -1.20 -19.77 -9.07
C GLU A 202 -2.66 -19.43 -8.73
N TYR A 203 -3.01 -19.33 -7.44
CA TYR A 203 -4.34 -18.92 -7.01
C TYR A 203 -4.68 -17.49 -7.46
N LEU A 204 -3.75 -16.55 -7.31
CA LEU A 204 -3.92 -15.17 -7.76
C LEU A 204 -4.23 -15.11 -9.27
N VAL A 205 -3.39 -15.76 -10.09
CA VAL A 205 -3.51 -15.75 -11.55
C VAL A 205 -4.81 -16.42 -12.00
N ARG A 206 -5.13 -17.62 -11.50
CA ARG A 206 -6.36 -18.34 -11.88
C ARG A 206 -7.61 -17.55 -11.49
N THR A 207 -7.62 -16.94 -10.30
CA THR A 207 -8.75 -16.14 -9.84
C THR A 207 -8.95 -14.90 -10.72
N ALA A 208 -7.87 -14.18 -11.01
CA ALA A 208 -7.92 -12.99 -11.86
C ALA A 208 -8.34 -13.31 -13.30
N GLN A 209 -7.81 -14.38 -13.90
CA GLN A 209 -8.21 -14.84 -15.23
C GLN A 209 -9.68 -15.23 -15.28
N THR A 210 -10.19 -15.90 -14.23
CA THR A 210 -11.60 -16.28 -14.15
C THR A 210 -12.51 -15.05 -14.05
N ALA A 211 -12.08 -14.01 -13.33
CA ALA A 211 -12.84 -12.76 -13.22
C ALA A 211 -12.89 -11.94 -14.52
N LEU A 212 -11.93 -12.13 -15.42
CA LEU A 212 -11.86 -11.46 -16.72
C LEU A 212 -12.64 -12.19 -17.84
N ALA A 213 -13.05 -13.43 -17.60
CA ALA A 213 -13.77 -14.27 -18.57
C ALA A 213 -15.26 -13.92 -18.61
#